data_AF-A0A1U7NZ11-F1
#
_entry.id   AF-A0A1U7NZ11-F1
#
_cell.length_a   1.000
_cell.length_b   1.000
_cell.length_c   1.000
_cell.angle_alpha   90.00
_cell.angle_beta   90.00
_cell.angle_gamma   90.00
#
_symmetry.space_group_name_H-M   'P 1'
#
loop_
_entity.id
_entity.type
_entity.pdbx_description
1 polymer ?
#
loop_
_entity_poly.entity_id
_entity_poly.type
_entity_poly.pdbx_seq_one_letter_code
_entity_poly.pdbx_strand_id
1 'polypeptide(L)' 'MVWLHIYSNPGEHSARSLAADLGGSFSTWANALSGLARAGFIIIEKAPVGIHGGQYRVQPQAGRPTPETHLSI' A
#
# COMPACT_ATOMS: atom_id res chain seq x y z
N MET A 1 -9.57 4.74 -6.88
CA MET A 1 -10.11 3.97 -5.74
C MET A 1 -9.03 3.29 -4.91
N VAL A 2 -8.18 2.42 -5.49
CA VAL A 2 -7.09 1.73 -4.73
C VAL A 2 -6.14 2.66 -3.96
N TRP A 3 -5.73 3.78 -4.56
CA TRP A 3 -4.88 4.78 -3.87
C TRP A 3 -5.54 5.35 -2.62
N LEU A 4 -6.83 5.66 -2.70
CA LEU A 4 -7.59 6.20 -1.58
C LEU A 4 -7.72 5.18 -0.46
N HIS A 5 -7.98 3.90 -0.79
CA HIS A 5 -8.04 2.82 0.21
C HIS A 5 -6.72 2.66 0.97
N ILE A 6 -5.60 2.65 0.25
CA ILE A 6 -4.26 2.52 0.83
C ILE A 6 -3.90 3.76 1.65
N TYR A 7 -4.29 4.95 1.21
CA TYR A 7 -4.06 6.20 1.94
C TYR A 7 -4.88 6.29 3.22
N SER A 8 -6.15 5.88 3.18
CA SER A 8 -7.07 5.91 4.32
C SER A 8 -6.81 4.80 5.33
N ASN A 9 -6.25 3.67 4.90
CA ASN A 9 -5.87 2.56 5.77
C ASN A 9 -4.34 2.41 5.78
N PRO A 10 -3.60 3.25 6.51
CA PRO A 10 -2.14 3.16 6.54
C PRO A 10 -1.69 1.81 7.11
N GLY A 11 -0.77 1.14 6.42
CA GLY A 11 -0.31 -0.20 6.79
C GLY A 11 0.20 -0.98 5.58
N GLU A 12 0.45 -2.28 5.79
CA GLU A 12 0.89 -3.19 4.73
C GLU A 12 -0.30 -3.65 3.90
N HIS A 13 -0.27 -3.33 2.60
CA HIS A 13 -1.26 -3.81 1.63
C HIS A 13 -0.63 -4.82 0.70
N SER A 14 -1.41 -5.82 0.29
CA SER A 14 -1.05 -6.76 -0.75
C SER A 14 -2.19 -6.86 -1.77
N ALA A 15 -1.92 -7.39 -2.95
CA ALA A 15 -2.97 -7.65 -3.94
C ALA A 15 -4.06 -8.59 -3.39
N ARG A 16 -3.71 -9.48 -2.45
CA ARG A 16 -4.65 -10.37 -1.77
C ARG A 16 -5.52 -9.64 -0.74
N SER A 17 -4.96 -8.73 0.06
CA SER A 17 -5.75 -7.94 1.01
C SER A 17 -6.71 -7.03 0.27
N LEU A 18 -6.26 -6.39 -0.82
CA LEU A 18 -7.13 -5.57 -1.67
C LEU A 18 -8.26 -6.37 -2.33
N ALA A 19 -7.99 -7.62 -2.75
CA ALA A 19 -9.04 -8.50 -3.26
C ALA A 19 -10.09 -8.86 -2.19
N ALA A 20 -9.66 -9.02 -0.94
CA ALA A 20 -10.56 -9.29 0.18
C ALA A 20 -11.40 -8.06 0.56
N ASP A 21 -10.79 -6.88 0.59
CA ASP A 21 -11.45 -5.63 1.02
C ASP A 21 -12.36 -5.01 -0.05
N LEU A 22 -11.90 -5.03 -1.30
CA LEU A 22 -12.52 -4.29 -2.41
C LEU A 22 -13.18 -5.23 -3.44
N GLY A 23 -13.04 -6.54 -3.28
CA GLY A 23 -13.45 -7.53 -4.28
C GLY A 23 -12.54 -7.53 -5.52
N GLY A 24 -12.88 -8.31 -6.54
CA GLY A 24 -12.12 -8.35 -7.79
C GLY A 24 -10.92 -9.32 -7.79
N SER A 25 -10.18 -9.33 -8.90
CA SER A 25 -9.12 -10.33 -9.11
C SER A 25 -7.78 -9.91 -8.50
N PHE A 26 -7.02 -10.89 -8.00
CA PHE A 26 -5.64 -10.69 -7.53
C PHE A 26 -4.77 -9.98 -8.59
N SER A 27 -4.87 -10.40 -9.86
CA SER A 27 -4.09 -9.85 -10.96
C SER A 27 -4.38 -8.37 -11.21
N THR A 28 -5.63 -7.96 -11.05
CA THR A 28 -6.03 -6.55 -11.14
C THR A 28 -5.33 -5.71 -10.08
N TRP A 29 -5.31 -6.19 -8.84
CA TRP A 29 -4.69 -5.46 -7.73
C TRP A 29 -3.17 -5.48 -7.77
N ALA A 30 -2.57 -6.59 -8.21
CA ALA A 30 -1.13 -6.67 -8.43
C ALA A 30 -0.66 -5.63 -9.46
N ASN A 31 -1.36 -5.53 -10.61
CA ASN A 31 -1.07 -4.52 -11.62
C ASN A 31 -1.25 -3.10 -11.09
N ALA A 32 -2.30 -2.85 -10.31
CA ALA A 32 -2.55 -1.54 -9.72
C ALA A 32 -1.46 -1.11 -8.72
N LEU A 33 -1.04 -2.02 -7.84
CA LEU A 33 0.06 -1.80 -6.91
C LEU A 33 1.39 -1.56 -7.64
N SER A 34 1.68 -2.34 -8.68
CA SER A 34 2.85 -2.10 -9.54
C SER A 34 2.80 -0.72 -10.20
N GLY A 35 1.64 -0.28 -10.68
CA GLY A 35 1.44 1.06 -11.24
C GLY A 35 1.71 2.18 -10.22
N LEU A 36 1.18 2.04 -9.01
CA LEU A 36 1.40 3.01 -7.92
C LEU A 36 2.87 3.06 -7.48
N ALA A 37 3.54 1.91 -7.40
CA ALA A 37 4.96 1.84 -7.04
C ALA A 37 5.83 2.53 -8.11
N ARG A 38 5.55 2.28 -9.40
CA ARG A 38 6.25 2.95 -10.51
C ARG A 38 6.04 4.45 -10.55
N ALA A 39 4.88 4.92 -10.09
CA ALA A 39 4.55 6.33 -10.01
C ALA A 39 5.09 7.00 -8.72
N GLY A 40 5.75 6.26 -7.82
CA GLY A 40 6.32 6.78 -6.59
C GLY A 40 5.31 7.07 -5.47
N PHE A 41 4.08 6.58 -5.59
CA PHE A 41 3.05 6.80 -4.58
C PHE A 41 3.17 5.85 -3.37
N ILE A 42 3.69 4.64 -3.61
CA ILE A 42 3.91 3.62 -2.58
C ILE A 42 5.33 3.06 -2.71
N ILE A 43 5.90 2.63 -1.58
CA ILE A 43 7.15 1.88 -1.52
C ILE A 43 6.87 0.40 -1.31
N ILE A 44 7.75 -0.43 -1.87
CA ILE A 44 7.74 -1.88 -1.65
C ILE A 44 8.56 -2.14 -0.39
N GLU A 45 7.91 -2.49 0.73
CA GLU A 45 8.62 -2.84 1.97
C GLU A 45 9.09 -4.30 1.95
N LYS A 46 8.33 -5.19 1.32
CA LYS A 46 8.73 -6.59 1.09
C LYS A 46 8.42 -7.01 -0.34
N ALA A 47 9.45 -7.38 -1.08
CA ALA A 47 9.30 -7.87 -2.43
C ALA A 47 8.38 -9.12 -2.46
N PRO A 48 7.45 -9.22 -3.42
CA PRO A 48 6.62 -10.42 -3.58
C PRO A 48 7.51 -11.64 -3.78
N VAL A 49 7.30 -12.69 -2.98
CA VAL A 49 7.96 -13.99 -3.18
C VAL A 49 6.91 -14.98 -3.69
N GLY A 50 6.90 -15.19 -5.01
CA GLY A 50 5.92 -16.06 -5.67
C GLY A 50 4.49 -15.53 -5.62
N ILE A 51 3.51 -16.43 -5.42
CA ILE A 51 2.08 -16.10 -5.32
C ILE A 51 1.72 -15.39 -4.01
N HIS A 52 2.64 -15.36 -3.04
CA HIS A 52 2.49 -14.66 -1.78
C HIS A 52 2.86 -13.19 -2.02
N GLY A 53 1.81 -12.40 -2.27
CA GLY A 53 1.91 -10.98 -2.62
C GLY A 53 2.85 -10.20 -1.73
N GLY A 54 3.58 -9.28 -2.34
CA GLY A 54 4.51 -8.37 -1.66
C GLY A 54 3.76 -7.43 -0.72
N GLN A 55 4.51 -6.82 0.19
CA GLN A 55 3.98 -5.86 1.15
C GLN A 55 4.34 -4.46 0.67
N TYR A 56 3.32 -3.64 0.50
CA TYR A 56 3.44 -2.28 0.02
C TYR A 56 2.99 -1.33 1.14
N ARG A 57 3.76 -0.26 1.36
CA ARG A 57 3.43 0.82 2.28
C ARG A 57 3.40 2.14 1.54
N VAL A 58 2.57 3.08 2.00
CA VAL A 58 2.59 4.46 1.52
C VAL A 58 3.99 5.03 1.72
N GLN A 59 4.56 5.65 0.68
CA GLN A 59 5.81 6.38 0.85
C GLN A 59 5.54 7.59 1.75
N PRO A 60 6.21 7.75 2.90
CA PRO A 60 6.14 9.01 3.63
C PRO A 60 6.74 10.07 2.72
N GLN A 61 5.89 10.93 2.17
CA GLN A 61 6.33 12.11 1.45
C GLN A 61 7.14 12.95 2.45
N ALA A 62 8.45 13.09 2.21
CA ALA A 62 9.33 13.84 3.10
C ALA A 62 8.74 15.24 3.33
N GLY A 63 8.24 15.49 4.54
CA GLY A 63 7.62 16.77 4.92
C GLY A 63 6.17 16.70 5.43
N ARG A 64 5.50 15.54 5.44
CA ARG A 64 4.18 15.41 6.10
C ARG A 64 4.33 14.73 7.46
N PRO A 65 4.03 15.40 8.58
CA PRO A 65 4.08 14.75 9.89
C PRO A 65 3.08 13.59 9.88
N THR A 66 3.57 12.39 10.15
CA THR A 66 2.71 11.26 10.49
C THR A 66 1.95 11.64 11.77
N PRO A 67 0.67 11.24 11.93
CA PRO A 67 -0.11 11.56 13.13
C PRO A 67 0.40 10.89 14.43
N GLU A 68 1.60 10.30 14.42
CA GLU A 68 2.19 9.62 15.57
C GLU A 68 3.12 10.51 16.40
N THR A 69 3.31 11.79 16.05
CA THR A 69 4.01 12.76 16.91
C THR A 69 3.04 13.57 17.77
N HIS A 70 2.11 12.91 18.45
CA HIS A 70 1.38 13.51 19.55
C HIS A 70 1.24 12.44 20.63
N LEU A 71 2.19 12.41 21.57
CA LEU A 71 2.04 12.07 22.99
C LEU A 71 3.38 11.60 23.55
N SER A 72 4.11 12.54 24.14
CA SER A 72 4.77 12.39 25.45
C SER A 72 5.39 13.75 25.79
N ILE A 73 4.60 14.57 26.49
CA ILE A 73 5.10 15.67 27.33
C ILE A 73 5.37 15.06 28.70
#